data_AF-A0A421B042-F1
#
_entry.id   AF-A0A421B042-F1
#
_cell.length_a   1.000
_cell.length_b   1.000
_cell.length_c   1.000
_cell.angle_alpha   90.00
_cell.angle_beta   90.00
_cell.angle_gamma   90.00
#
_symmetry.space_group_name_H-M   'P 1'
#
loop_
_entity.id
_entity.type
_entity.pdbx_description
1 polymer ?
#
loop_
_entity_poly.entity_id
_entity_poly.type
_entity_poly.pdbx_seq_one_letter_code
_entity_poly.pdbx_strand_id
1 'polypeptide(L)'
;MRNVTRVSSYFRRYLRGERVAVWEELRALGPVPDALAEDVAAVADETMIRVGQDVARIAAALPELGWVSADGVEPHEPPTEGAIALADSLADKVGLPFALEACLRRVGRVWFAGDCEALLLSYHLEPVPRGQPPGPEYPDPLCLPSAYTLAADWDEYGGEPGFVFPMAPDERKKANVPGGTQDLVLPSLVADPVLRGVAGREGVTLVGYLRESVRWGGFPGYSFAPELAPAALITLGIEPDF
;
A
#
# COMPACT_ATOMS: atom_id res chain seq x y z
N MET A 1 -22.30 24.98 32.78
CA MET A 1 -22.46 23.80 31.90
C MET A 1 -21.59 24.00 30.68
N ARG A 2 -20.46 23.29 30.57
CA ARG A 2 -19.61 23.35 29.38
C ARG A 2 -20.25 22.47 28.31
N ASN A 3 -20.43 23.06 27.13
CA ASN A 3 -20.92 22.41 25.94
C ASN A 3 -19.93 21.29 25.58
N VAL A 4 -20.30 20.03 25.81
CA VAL A 4 -19.53 18.88 25.33
C VAL A 4 -19.84 18.79 23.85
N THR A 5 -18.98 19.41 23.04
CA THR A 5 -19.00 19.20 21.59
C THR A 5 -18.87 17.71 21.36
N ARG A 6 -19.94 17.09 20.87
CA ARG A 6 -19.99 15.67 20.53
C ARG A 6 -18.93 15.46 19.45
N VAL A 7 -17.76 14.93 19.82
CA VAL A 7 -16.75 14.52 18.84
C VAL A 7 -17.45 13.51 17.93
N SER A 8 -17.67 13.88 16.67
CA SER A 8 -18.26 13.01 15.68
C SER A 8 -17.26 11.88 15.42
N SER A 9 -17.67 10.62 15.54
CA SER A 9 -16.79 9.47 15.28
C SER A 9 -16.35 9.48 13.81
N TYR A 10 -15.04 9.39 13.59
CA TYR A 10 -14.43 9.25 12.27
C TYR A 10 -14.95 8.02 11.57
N PHE A 11 -15.04 6.89 12.28
CA PHE A 11 -15.53 5.65 11.70
C PHE A 11 -16.98 5.77 11.19
N ARG A 12 -17.87 6.42 11.95
CA ARG A 12 -19.25 6.63 11.51
C ARG A 12 -19.36 7.53 10.27
N ARG A 13 -18.51 8.54 10.16
CA ARG A 13 -18.45 9.42 8.98
C ARG A 13 -17.87 8.69 7.78
N TYR A 14 -16.83 7.89 8.01
CA TYR A 14 -16.21 7.04 7.02
C TYR A 14 -17.23 6.09 6.39
N LEU A 15 -18.03 5.38 7.22
CA LEU A 15 -19.09 4.49 6.75
C LEU A 15 -20.23 5.21 5.99
N ARG A 16 -20.37 6.53 6.16
CA ARG A 16 -21.34 7.36 5.42
C ARG A 16 -20.78 7.91 4.10
N GLY A 17 -19.55 7.56 3.75
CA GLY A 17 -18.91 7.96 2.50
C GLY A 17 -17.99 9.18 2.60
N GLU A 18 -17.81 9.78 3.78
CA GLU A 18 -16.89 10.93 3.98
C GLU A 18 -15.41 10.50 4.01
N ARG A 19 -15.02 9.51 3.21
CA ARG A 19 -13.78 8.75 3.38
C ARG A 19 -12.52 9.57 3.10
N VAL A 20 -12.55 10.39 2.06
CA VAL A 20 -11.44 11.32 1.72
C VAL A 20 -11.25 12.34 2.84
N ALA A 21 -12.33 13.00 3.25
CA ALA A 21 -12.31 14.02 4.31
C ALA A 21 -11.87 13.43 5.66
N VAL A 22 -12.36 12.24 6.02
CA VAL A 22 -11.93 11.55 7.25
C VAL A 22 -10.43 11.29 7.23
N TRP A 23 -9.88 10.73 6.14
CA TRP A 23 -8.44 10.48 6.06
C TRP A 23 -7.60 11.77 6.06
N GLU A 24 -8.10 12.87 5.49
CA GLU A 24 -7.46 14.19 5.60
C GLU A 24 -7.37 14.67 7.06
N GLU A 25 -8.48 14.57 7.80
CA GLU A 25 -8.52 14.95 9.21
C GLU A 25 -7.65 14.03 10.08
N LEU A 26 -7.67 12.72 9.83
CA LEU A 26 -6.84 11.76 10.56
C LEU A 26 -5.34 12.01 10.36
N ARG A 27 -4.91 12.38 9.15
CA ARG A 27 -3.52 12.80 8.90
C ARG A 27 -3.15 14.08 9.65
N ALA A 28 -4.07 15.02 9.75
CA ALA A 28 -3.84 16.29 10.44
C ALA A 28 -3.64 16.14 11.96
N LEU A 29 -4.01 14.99 12.55
CA LEU A 29 -3.74 14.69 13.96
C LEU A 29 -2.23 14.58 14.26
N GLY A 30 -1.43 14.10 13.29
CA GLY A 30 -0.08 13.63 13.57
C GLY A 30 -0.14 12.34 14.43
N PRO A 31 0.59 12.27 15.56
CA PRO A 31 0.42 11.17 16.51
C PRO A 31 -1.04 11.07 16.99
N VAL A 32 -1.62 9.88 16.89
CA VAL A 32 -3.02 9.65 17.26
C VAL A 32 -3.15 9.68 18.79
N PRO A 33 -4.03 10.52 19.36
CA PRO A 33 -4.31 10.50 20.79
C PRO A 33 -4.96 9.17 21.22
N ASP A 34 -4.61 8.65 22.40
CA ASP A 34 -5.17 7.39 22.95
C ASP A 34 -6.70 7.37 22.92
N ALA A 35 -7.35 8.50 23.23
CA ALA A 35 -8.80 8.63 23.22
C ALA A 35 -9.46 8.46 21.84
N LEU A 36 -8.69 8.52 20.76
CA LEU A 36 -9.13 8.32 19.38
C LEU A 36 -8.62 7.01 18.77
N ALA A 37 -7.69 6.30 19.43
CA ALA A 37 -7.00 5.14 18.87
C ALA A 37 -7.96 4.07 18.33
N GLU A 38 -9.00 3.70 19.10
CA GLU A 38 -10.00 2.70 18.65
C GLU A 38 -10.78 3.16 17.41
N ASP A 39 -11.16 4.44 17.33
CA ASP A 39 -11.94 5.00 16.22
C ASP A 39 -11.08 5.15 14.96
N VAL A 40 -9.79 5.48 15.10
CA VAL A 40 -8.81 5.50 14.00
C VAL A 40 -8.50 4.08 13.51
N ALA A 41 -8.29 3.14 14.43
CA ALA A 41 -8.09 1.73 14.10
C ALA A 41 -9.29 1.16 13.31
N ALA A 42 -10.52 1.49 13.70
CA ALA A 42 -11.71 1.08 12.97
C ALA A 42 -11.78 1.65 11.54
N VAL A 43 -11.38 2.91 11.34
CA VAL A 43 -11.25 3.50 9.99
C VAL A 43 -10.19 2.77 9.16
N ALA A 44 -9.00 2.54 9.74
CA ALA A 44 -7.92 1.84 9.07
C ALA A 44 -8.32 0.41 8.69
N ASP A 45 -8.99 -0.31 9.59
CA ASP A 45 -9.45 -1.69 9.39
C ASP A 45 -10.44 -1.78 8.22
N GLU A 46 -11.48 -0.96 8.22
CA GLU A 46 -12.48 -0.92 7.14
C GLU A 46 -11.88 -0.44 5.82
N THR A 47 -10.93 0.49 5.85
CA THR A 47 -10.17 0.90 4.65
C THR A 47 -9.43 -0.30 4.07
N MET A 48 -8.71 -1.06 4.90
CA MET A 48 -7.89 -2.18 4.42
C MET A 48 -8.70 -3.42 4.05
N ILE A 49 -9.93 -3.57 4.57
CA ILE A 49 -10.90 -4.54 4.05
C ILE A 49 -11.24 -4.23 2.59
N ARG A 50 -11.50 -2.97 2.26
CA ARG A 50 -11.82 -2.53 0.88
C ARG A 50 -10.61 -2.68 -0.05
N VAL A 51 -9.44 -2.24 0.40
CA VAL A 51 -8.17 -2.46 -0.32
C VAL A 51 -7.97 -3.95 -0.61
N GLY A 52 -8.16 -4.82 0.38
CA GLY A 52 -8.01 -6.27 0.20
C GLY A 52 -8.95 -6.85 -0.85
N GLN A 53 -10.19 -6.36 -0.94
CA GLN A 53 -11.15 -6.75 -1.97
C GLN A 53 -10.70 -6.31 -3.37
N ASP A 54 -10.23 -5.07 -3.51
CA ASP A 54 -9.76 -4.54 -4.78
C ASP A 54 -8.48 -5.23 -5.26
N VAL A 55 -7.53 -5.46 -4.35
CA VAL A 55 -6.31 -6.22 -4.60
C VAL A 55 -6.63 -7.64 -5.05
N ALA A 56 -7.50 -8.36 -4.34
CA ALA A 56 -7.87 -9.72 -4.69
C ALA A 56 -8.51 -9.79 -6.09
N ARG A 57 -9.35 -8.81 -6.44
CA ARG A 57 -9.96 -8.70 -7.77
C ARG A 57 -8.91 -8.48 -8.86
N ILE A 58 -7.98 -7.55 -8.66
CA ILE A 58 -6.90 -7.27 -9.62
C ILE A 58 -6.02 -8.51 -9.78
N ALA A 59 -5.58 -9.11 -8.66
CA ALA A 59 -4.73 -10.29 -8.64
C ALA A 59 -5.35 -11.47 -9.39
N ALA A 60 -6.66 -11.71 -9.21
CA ALA A 60 -7.37 -12.77 -9.92
C ALA A 60 -7.46 -12.54 -11.43
N ALA A 61 -7.39 -11.29 -11.90
CA ALA A 61 -7.45 -10.95 -13.33
C ALA A 61 -6.08 -11.00 -14.02
N LEU A 62 -4.98 -10.86 -13.28
CA LEU A 62 -3.63 -10.82 -13.86
C LEU A 62 -3.27 -12.05 -14.71
N PRO A 63 -3.51 -13.30 -14.27
CA PRO A 63 -3.21 -14.49 -15.09
C PRO A 63 -3.95 -14.52 -16.43
N GLU A 64 -5.19 -14.02 -16.47
CA GLU A 64 -6.02 -13.95 -17.69
C GLU A 64 -5.46 -12.94 -18.71
N LEU A 65 -4.64 -12.00 -18.26
CA LEU A 65 -3.91 -11.04 -19.12
C LEU A 65 -2.53 -11.56 -19.56
N GLY A 66 -2.20 -12.81 -19.22
CA GLY A 66 -0.89 -13.40 -19.49
C GLY A 66 0.22 -12.86 -18.59
N TRP A 67 -0.12 -12.38 -17.39
CA TRP A 67 0.87 -12.00 -16.39
C TRP A 67 1.68 -13.20 -15.90
N VAL A 68 2.99 -13.02 -15.78
CA VAL A 68 3.94 -14.02 -15.27
C VAL A 68 4.75 -13.37 -14.14
N SER A 69 4.75 -14.01 -12.98
CA SER A 69 5.43 -13.53 -11.78
C SER A 69 6.94 -13.34 -11.96
N ALA A 70 7.48 -12.25 -11.40
CA ALA A 70 8.92 -12.01 -11.35
C ALA A 70 9.70 -13.13 -10.64
N ASP A 71 9.19 -13.64 -9.52
CA ASP A 71 9.93 -14.58 -8.67
C ASP A 71 9.19 -15.91 -8.45
N GLY A 72 8.23 -16.23 -9.33
CA GLY A 72 7.38 -17.43 -9.20
C GLY A 72 6.44 -17.38 -7.99
N VAL A 73 6.18 -16.18 -7.46
CA VAL A 73 5.24 -15.95 -6.35
C VAL A 73 3.83 -15.67 -6.87
N GLU A 74 2.83 -16.02 -6.07
CA GLU A 74 1.43 -15.66 -6.35
C GLU A 74 1.23 -14.14 -6.29
N PRO A 75 0.35 -13.56 -7.14
CA PRO A 75 0.13 -12.12 -7.19
C PRO A 75 -0.47 -11.58 -5.89
N HIS A 76 -1.24 -12.41 -5.16
CA HIS A 76 -1.82 -12.06 -3.86
C HIS A 76 -1.87 -13.28 -2.94
N GLU A 77 -1.34 -13.10 -1.73
CA GLU A 77 -1.46 -14.05 -0.63
C GLU A 77 -2.15 -13.36 0.56
N PRO A 78 -3.46 -13.62 0.77
CA PRO A 78 -4.19 -13.12 1.93
C PRO A 78 -3.50 -13.51 3.25
N PRO A 79 -3.65 -12.72 4.32
CA PRO A 79 -2.99 -13.00 5.58
C PRO A 79 -3.56 -14.26 6.22
N THR A 80 -2.68 -15.16 6.65
CA THR A 80 -3.05 -16.33 7.46
C THR A 80 -3.37 -15.91 8.90
N GLU A 81 -4.04 -16.78 9.67
CA GLU A 81 -4.25 -16.54 11.11
C GLU A 81 -2.94 -16.26 11.86
N GLY A 82 -1.86 -16.97 11.49
CA GLY A 82 -0.53 -16.74 12.04
C GLY A 82 0.05 -15.38 11.68
N ALA A 83 -0.16 -14.91 10.44
CA ALA A 83 0.27 -13.58 10.02
C ALA A 83 -0.51 -12.47 10.74
N ILE A 84 -1.81 -12.67 10.98
CA ILE A 84 -2.65 -11.73 11.73
C ILE A 84 -2.16 -11.63 13.18
N ALA A 85 -1.98 -12.75 13.87
CA ALA A 85 -1.47 -12.76 15.24
C ALA A 85 -0.06 -12.15 15.34
N LEU A 86 0.78 -12.36 14.32
CA LEU A 86 2.09 -11.73 14.24
C LEU A 86 2.00 -10.21 14.03
N ALA A 87 1.08 -9.73 13.19
CA ALA A 87 0.84 -8.31 13.01
C ALA A 87 0.41 -7.63 14.32
N ASP A 88 -0.47 -8.26 15.10
CA ASP A 88 -0.88 -7.78 16.42
C ASP A 88 0.33 -7.67 17.37
N SER A 89 1.17 -8.72 17.42
CA SER A 89 2.38 -8.70 18.24
C SER A 89 3.39 -7.63 17.79
N LEU A 90 3.50 -7.36 16.49
CA LEU A 90 4.38 -6.32 15.96
C LEU A 90 3.84 -4.92 16.26
N ALA A 91 2.53 -4.71 16.25
CA ALA A 91 1.91 -3.45 16.65
C ALA A 91 2.34 -3.04 18.07
N ASP A 92 2.24 -3.98 19.02
CA ASP A 92 2.64 -3.78 20.41
C ASP A 92 4.16 -3.62 20.58
N LYS A 93 4.96 -4.41 19.85
CA LYS A 93 6.43 -4.44 19.96
C LYS A 93 7.09 -3.23 19.32
N VAL A 94 6.59 -2.79 18.16
CA VAL A 94 7.22 -1.79 17.29
C VAL A 94 6.53 -0.44 17.38
N GLY A 95 5.22 -0.38 17.64
CA GLY A 95 4.45 0.87 17.51
C GLY A 95 4.23 1.25 16.05
N LEU A 96 3.28 0.54 15.41
CA LEU A 96 2.99 0.70 13.99
C LEU A 96 1.97 1.82 13.71
N PRO A 97 2.05 2.46 12.52
CA PRO A 97 0.96 3.29 12.03
C PRO A 97 -0.30 2.47 11.81
N PHE A 98 -1.47 3.04 12.14
CA PHE A 98 -2.74 2.33 12.09
C PHE A 98 -3.05 1.75 10.71
N ALA A 99 -2.75 2.49 9.63
CA ALA A 99 -2.92 1.99 8.27
C ALA A 99 -2.00 0.80 7.95
N LEU A 100 -0.73 0.82 8.41
CA LEU A 100 0.20 -0.29 8.17
C LEU A 100 -0.25 -1.55 8.91
N GLU A 101 -0.60 -1.42 10.19
CA GLU A 101 -1.11 -2.54 10.98
C GLU A 101 -2.34 -3.17 10.31
N ALA A 102 -3.34 -2.36 9.95
CA ALA A 102 -4.53 -2.85 9.27
C ALA A 102 -4.19 -3.49 7.91
N CYS A 103 -3.20 -2.97 7.18
CA CYS A 103 -2.76 -3.54 5.90
C CYS A 103 -2.19 -4.95 6.09
N LEU A 104 -1.35 -5.15 7.10
CA LEU A 104 -0.78 -6.46 7.44
C LEU A 104 -1.88 -7.46 7.88
N ARG A 105 -2.91 -6.99 8.60
CA ARG A 105 -4.02 -7.83 9.08
C ARG A 105 -5.08 -8.17 8.02
N ARG A 106 -5.29 -7.31 7.02
CA ARG A 106 -6.43 -7.42 6.08
C ARG A 106 -6.04 -7.68 4.63
N VAL A 107 -4.90 -7.16 4.18
CA VAL A 107 -4.50 -7.25 2.77
C VAL A 107 -3.55 -8.42 2.54
N GLY A 108 -2.53 -8.57 3.39
CA GLY A 108 -1.50 -9.61 3.21
C GLY A 108 -0.47 -9.25 2.15
N ARG A 109 0.23 -10.26 1.61
CA ARG A 109 1.31 -10.03 0.64
C ARG A 109 0.74 -9.80 -0.75
N VAL A 110 1.23 -8.76 -1.43
CA VAL A 110 0.90 -8.46 -2.83
C VAL A 110 2.18 -8.36 -3.62
N TRP A 111 2.19 -8.92 -4.83
CA TRP A 111 3.35 -8.84 -5.71
C TRP A 111 2.92 -8.85 -7.18
N PHE A 112 2.73 -7.66 -7.76
CA PHE A 112 2.33 -7.53 -9.16
C PHE A 112 3.52 -7.35 -10.12
N ALA A 113 4.75 -7.30 -9.60
CA ALA A 113 5.94 -7.23 -10.43
C ALA A 113 6.14 -8.54 -11.21
N GLY A 114 6.40 -8.42 -12.50
CA GLY A 114 6.45 -9.54 -13.43
C GLY A 114 6.39 -9.09 -14.88
N ASP A 115 6.28 -10.06 -15.79
CA ASP A 115 6.12 -9.84 -17.23
C ASP A 115 4.64 -9.88 -17.61
N CYS A 116 4.21 -9.00 -18.51
CA CYS A 116 2.85 -9.01 -19.06
C CYS A 116 2.78 -8.10 -20.28
N GLU A 117 2.69 -8.67 -21.48
CA GLU A 117 2.62 -7.90 -22.72
C GLU A 117 1.39 -6.97 -22.75
N ALA A 118 0.23 -7.47 -22.30
CA ALA A 118 -1.02 -6.69 -22.28
C ALA A 118 -0.94 -5.45 -21.37
N LEU A 119 -0.05 -5.48 -20.37
CA LEU A 119 0.18 -4.40 -19.42
C LEU A 119 1.53 -3.71 -19.63
N LEU A 120 2.22 -3.99 -20.75
CA LEU A 120 3.54 -3.45 -21.09
C LEU A 120 4.59 -3.62 -19.99
N LEU A 121 4.57 -4.76 -19.28
CA LEU A 121 5.56 -5.10 -18.26
C LEU A 121 6.64 -6.01 -18.85
N SER A 122 7.91 -5.66 -18.64
CA SER A 122 9.09 -6.36 -19.18
C SER A 122 10.14 -6.62 -18.09
N TYR A 123 9.75 -7.29 -17.01
CA TYR A 123 10.65 -7.61 -15.89
C TYR A 123 11.81 -8.53 -16.30
N HIS A 124 11.55 -9.61 -17.06
CA HIS A 124 12.58 -10.47 -17.63
C HIS A 124 12.72 -10.35 -19.15
N LEU A 125 11.84 -9.56 -19.76
CA LEU A 125 11.78 -9.36 -21.21
C LEU A 125 12.46 -8.06 -21.65
N GLU A 126 12.63 -7.91 -22.96
CA GLU A 126 13.07 -6.66 -23.57
C GLU A 126 11.86 -5.81 -24.02
N PRO A 127 11.99 -4.47 -24.09
CA PRO A 127 13.18 -3.70 -23.74
C PRO A 127 13.35 -3.53 -22.22
N VAL A 128 14.59 -3.56 -21.76
CA VAL A 128 14.93 -3.08 -20.42
C VAL A 128 14.70 -1.55 -20.36
N PRO A 129 13.96 -1.02 -19.36
CA PRO A 129 13.79 0.41 -19.15
C PRO A 129 15.10 1.19 -19.11
N ARG A 130 15.15 2.33 -19.79
CA ARG A 130 16.34 3.20 -19.87
C ARG A 130 16.08 4.61 -19.36
N GLY A 131 14.81 4.97 -19.17
CA GLY A 131 14.40 6.27 -18.66
C GLY A 131 14.69 6.48 -17.17
N GLN A 132 13.96 7.42 -16.59
CA GLN A 132 13.92 7.65 -15.14
C GLN A 132 12.46 7.54 -14.68
N PRO A 133 12.19 6.93 -13.52
CA PRO A 133 10.86 7.02 -12.93
C PRO A 133 10.61 8.46 -12.43
N PRO A 134 9.34 8.90 -12.36
CA PRO A 134 8.16 8.17 -12.83
C PRO A 134 8.03 8.21 -14.36
N GLY A 135 7.32 7.24 -14.93
CA GLY A 135 7.03 7.24 -16.37
C GLY A 135 6.43 5.91 -16.84
N PRO A 136 6.03 5.81 -18.11
CA PRO A 136 5.39 4.61 -18.66
C PRO A 136 6.30 3.37 -18.66
N GLU A 137 7.63 3.55 -18.70
CA GLU A 137 8.60 2.44 -18.55
C GLU A 137 8.70 1.92 -17.10
N TYR A 138 8.11 2.64 -16.15
CA TYR A 138 8.12 2.35 -14.72
C TYR A 138 6.68 2.37 -14.17
N PRO A 139 5.85 1.37 -14.53
CA PRO A 139 4.43 1.32 -14.20
C PRO A 139 4.14 1.10 -12.71
N ASP A 140 5.18 0.87 -11.91
CA ASP A 140 5.13 0.76 -10.46
C ASP A 140 4.14 -0.30 -9.95
N PRO A 141 4.23 -1.57 -10.41
CA PRO A 141 3.32 -2.62 -9.96
C PRO A 141 3.23 -2.70 -8.44
N LEU A 142 2.01 -2.80 -7.92
CA LEU A 142 1.74 -2.85 -6.49
C LEU A 142 2.45 -4.05 -5.86
N CYS A 143 3.30 -3.76 -4.87
CA CYS A 143 3.89 -4.75 -3.98
C CYS A 143 3.60 -4.34 -2.54
N LEU A 144 3.15 -5.27 -1.71
CA LEU A 144 2.89 -5.08 -0.29
C LEU A 144 3.51 -6.24 0.51
N PRO A 145 4.11 -5.97 1.68
CA PRO A 145 4.78 -6.97 2.48
C PRO A 145 3.78 -7.76 3.32
N SER A 146 4.21 -8.90 3.85
CA SER A 146 3.48 -9.63 4.88
C SER A 146 3.97 -9.25 6.27
N ALA A 147 3.23 -9.65 7.32
CA ALA A 147 3.70 -9.50 8.71
C ALA A 147 5.04 -10.24 8.96
N TYR A 148 5.28 -11.36 8.26
CA TYR A 148 6.55 -12.09 8.34
C TYR A 148 7.73 -11.29 7.79
N THR A 149 7.50 -10.50 6.73
CA THR A 149 8.53 -9.62 6.16
C THR A 149 8.95 -8.56 7.17
N LEU A 150 7.99 -7.88 7.80
CA LEU A 150 8.28 -6.90 8.84
C LEU A 150 8.95 -7.53 10.06
N ALA A 151 8.52 -8.73 10.48
CA ALA A 151 9.16 -9.43 11.59
C ALA A 151 10.62 -9.77 11.30
N ALA A 152 10.92 -10.26 10.09
CA ALA A 152 12.28 -10.57 9.68
C ALA A 152 13.17 -9.32 9.68
N ASP A 153 12.72 -8.23 9.07
CA ASP A 153 13.47 -6.97 9.05
C ASP A 153 13.64 -6.39 10.46
N TRP A 154 12.62 -6.50 11.31
CA TRP A 154 12.72 -6.05 12.71
C TRP A 154 13.68 -6.91 13.54
N ASP A 155 13.74 -8.22 13.32
CA ASP A 155 14.67 -9.08 14.06
C ASP A 155 16.13 -8.87 13.61
N GLU A 156 16.35 -8.49 12.35
CA GLU A 156 17.70 -8.20 11.81
C GLU A 156 18.18 -6.77 12.12
N TYR A 157 17.29 -5.77 12.00
CA TYR A 157 17.65 -4.35 12.04
C TYR A 157 16.88 -3.54 13.08
N GLY A 158 15.88 -4.13 13.76
CA GLY A 158 15.05 -3.45 14.73
C GLY A 158 15.78 -3.11 16.03
N GLY A 159 15.24 -2.15 16.77
CA GLY A 159 15.82 -1.66 18.03
C GLY A 159 16.86 -0.53 17.87
N GLU A 160 17.35 -0.29 16.66
CA GLU A 160 18.15 0.90 16.34
C GLU A 160 17.25 2.15 16.25
N PRO A 161 17.70 3.33 16.75
CA PRO A 161 16.96 4.57 16.60
C PRO A 161 16.71 4.89 15.12
N GLY A 162 15.42 5.02 14.74
CA GLY A 162 15.03 5.38 13.38
C GLY A 162 14.99 4.21 12.41
N PHE A 163 14.55 3.03 12.87
CA PHE A 163 14.29 1.87 12.00
C PHE A 163 13.45 2.28 10.77
N VAL A 164 14.01 1.97 9.59
CA VAL A 164 13.36 2.22 8.30
C VAL A 164 12.97 0.87 7.75
N PHE A 165 11.66 0.63 7.65
CA PHE A 165 11.11 -0.59 7.11
C PHE A 165 10.96 -0.48 5.58
N PRO A 166 11.69 -1.29 4.78
CA PRO A 166 11.54 -1.33 3.34
C PRO A 166 10.26 -2.06 2.95
N MET A 167 9.15 -1.33 2.93
CA MET A 167 7.81 -1.89 2.68
C MET A 167 7.71 -2.59 1.32
N ALA A 168 8.34 -2.02 0.29
CA ALA A 168 8.34 -2.58 -1.06
C ALA A 168 9.62 -2.18 -1.83
N PRO A 169 9.95 -2.86 -2.94
CA PRO A 169 10.94 -2.34 -3.89
C PRO A 169 10.46 -1.03 -4.53
N ASP A 170 11.37 -0.17 -5.00
CA ASP A 170 11.01 1.02 -5.77
C ASP A 170 10.59 0.68 -7.22
N GLU A 171 10.18 1.68 -7.99
CA GLU A 171 9.70 1.49 -9.37
C GLU A 171 10.77 0.87 -10.27
N ARG A 172 12.05 1.15 -9.97
CA ARG A 172 13.21 0.60 -10.67
C ARG A 172 13.37 -0.89 -10.40
N LYS A 173 13.41 -1.30 -9.13
CA LYS A 173 13.51 -2.72 -8.78
C LYS A 173 12.28 -3.50 -9.24
N LYS A 174 11.09 -2.91 -9.16
CA LYS A 174 9.85 -3.47 -9.72
C LYS A 174 9.88 -3.66 -11.23
N ALA A 175 10.83 -3.04 -11.93
CA ALA A 175 11.11 -3.21 -13.36
C ALA A 175 12.47 -3.90 -13.62
N ASN A 176 12.99 -4.64 -12.62
CA ASN A 176 14.23 -5.41 -12.67
C ASN A 176 15.50 -4.63 -13.06
N VAL A 177 15.58 -3.36 -12.67
CA VAL A 177 16.80 -2.55 -12.81
C VAL A 177 17.30 -2.08 -11.44
N PRO A 178 18.60 -1.74 -11.29
CA PRO A 178 19.12 -1.23 -10.03
C PRO A 178 18.31 -0.03 -9.50
N GLY A 179 17.91 -0.13 -8.24
CA GLY A 179 17.02 0.81 -7.56
C GLY A 179 17.11 0.71 -6.03
N GLY A 180 16.21 1.41 -5.35
CA GLY A 180 16.05 1.48 -3.90
C GLY A 180 14.83 0.71 -3.39
N THR A 181 14.11 1.32 -2.46
CA THR A 181 12.92 0.79 -1.80
C THR A 181 11.91 1.91 -1.54
N GLN A 182 10.65 1.52 -1.36
CA GLN A 182 9.61 2.36 -0.82
C GLN A 182 9.52 2.09 0.68
N ASP A 183 9.74 3.12 1.50
CA ASP A 183 10.08 2.94 2.91
C ASP A 183 9.08 3.60 3.87
N LEU A 184 8.94 3.01 5.06
CA LEU A 184 8.23 3.57 6.20
C LEU A 184 9.19 3.75 7.39
N VAL A 185 9.07 4.89 8.10
CA VAL A 185 9.86 5.12 9.32
C VAL A 185 9.07 4.65 10.53
N LEU A 186 9.69 3.83 11.36
CA LEU A 186 9.10 3.24 12.57
C LEU A 186 10.04 3.46 13.79
N PRO A 187 9.51 3.53 15.03
CA PRO A 187 8.10 3.52 15.41
C PRO A 187 7.34 4.76 14.92
N SER A 188 6.03 4.63 14.68
CA SER A 188 5.19 5.78 14.32
C SER A 188 3.71 5.54 14.62
N LEU A 189 3.15 6.22 15.62
CA LEU A 189 1.75 6.08 16.03
C LEU A 189 0.81 7.06 15.32
N VAL A 190 1.01 7.25 14.02
CA VAL A 190 0.15 8.11 13.19
C VAL A 190 -0.90 7.27 12.47
N ALA A 191 -2.00 7.89 12.03
CA ALA A 191 -3.05 7.18 11.32
C ALA A 191 -2.58 6.61 9.96
N ASP A 192 -1.92 7.45 9.15
CA ASP A 192 -1.52 7.16 7.78
C ASP A 192 -0.07 7.65 7.57
N PRO A 193 0.92 6.75 7.48
CA PRO A 193 2.32 7.14 7.41
C PRO A 193 2.68 7.65 6.00
N VAL A 194 3.66 8.54 5.92
CA VAL A 194 4.29 8.92 4.65
C VAL A 194 5.09 7.74 4.12
N LEU A 195 4.81 7.35 2.87
CA LEU A 195 5.58 6.37 2.13
C LEU A 195 6.69 7.10 1.36
N ARG A 196 7.95 6.83 1.75
CA ARG A 196 9.13 7.46 1.14
C ARG A 196 9.58 6.65 -0.07
N GLY A 197 10.36 7.27 -0.95
CA GLY A 197 10.95 6.58 -2.10
C GLY A 197 10.00 6.34 -3.27
N VAL A 198 8.79 6.90 -3.25
CA VAL A 198 7.83 6.80 -4.38
C VAL A 198 8.14 7.89 -5.41
N ALA A 199 8.57 7.50 -6.61
CA ALA A 199 8.96 8.42 -7.66
C ALA A 199 7.80 9.31 -8.10
N GLY A 200 8.04 10.63 -8.18
CA GLY A 200 7.03 11.61 -8.60
C GLY A 200 5.90 11.87 -7.59
N ARG A 201 5.92 11.26 -6.41
CA ARG A 201 4.88 11.37 -5.39
C ARG A 201 5.45 11.73 -4.02
N GLU A 202 6.18 12.84 -3.96
CA GLU A 202 6.76 13.31 -2.69
C GLU A 202 5.65 13.54 -1.64
N GLY A 203 5.83 12.97 -0.45
CA GLY A 203 4.89 13.10 0.66
C GLY A 203 3.61 12.27 0.52
N VAL A 204 3.51 11.37 -0.47
CA VAL A 204 2.39 10.42 -0.54
C VAL A 204 2.33 9.55 0.70
N THR A 205 1.13 9.25 1.16
CA THR A 205 0.91 8.36 2.30
C THR A 205 0.56 6.95 1.84
N LEU A 206 0.61 5.97 2.75
CA LEU A 206 0.25 4.59 2.42
C LEU A 206 -1.17 4.50 1.82
N VAL A 207 -2.18 5.11 2.46
CA VAL A 207 -3.55 5.10 1.93
C VAL A 207 -3.65 5.86 0.60
N GLY A 208 -2.95 6.99 0.47
CA GLY A 208 -2.89 7.76 -0.78
C GLY A 208 -2.29 6.95 -1.94
N TYR A 209 -1.24 6.19 -1.67
CA TYR A 209 -0.59 5.32 -2.64
C TYR A 209 -1.48 4.13 -3.03
N LEU A 210 -2.18 3.51 -2.07
CA LEU A 210 -3.12 2.42 -2.34
C LEU A 210 -4.32 2.87 -3.17
N ARG A 211 -4.88 4.05 -2.90
CA ARG A 211 -5.94 4.65 -3.74
C ARG A 211 -5.49 4.79 -5.18
N GLU A 212 -4.31 5.35 -5.39
CA GLU A 212 -3.79 5.51 -6.74
C GLU A 212 -3.52 4.16 -7.40
N SER A 213 -2.95 3.22 -6.64
CA SER A 213 -2.69 1.87 -7.14
C SER A 213 -3.99 1.23 -7.62
N VAL A 214 -5.05 1.24 -6.82
CA VAL A 214 -6.37 0.70 -7.21
C VAL A 214 -6.97 1.45 -8.40
N ARG A 215 -6.85 2.79 -8.43
CA ARG A 215 -7.31 3.62 -9.56
C ARG A 215 -6.70 3.19 -10.89
N TRP A 216 -5.44 2.77 -10.85
CA TRP A 216 -4.68 2.31 -12.01
C TRP A 216 -4.51 0.80 -12.05
N GLY A 217 -5.44 0.04 -11.46
CA GLY A 217 -5.47 -1.42 -11.59
C GLY A 217 -4.24 -2.15 -11.06
N GLY A 218 -3.55 -1.57 -10.08
CA GLY A 218 -2.30 -2.05 -9.50
C GLY A 218 -1.04 -1.41 -10.08
N PHE A 219 -1.16 -0.46 -11.02
CA PHE A 219 -0.01 0.10 -11.77
C PHE A 219 -0.03 1.64 -11.79
N PRO A 220 0.13 2.30 -10.62
CA PRO A 220 0.03 3.75 -10.47
C PRO A 220 1.04 4.54 -11.30
N GLY A 221 2.12 3.94 -11.82
CA GLY A 221 3.07 4.62 -12.71
C GLY A 221 2.42 5.16 -13.99
N TYR A 222 1.34 4.52 -14.47
CA TYR A 222 0.62 4.98 -15.68
C TYR A 222 -0.11 6.31 -15.50
N SER A 223 -0.36 6.74 -14.27
CA SER A 223 -0.93 8.06 -13.96
C SER A 223 -0.11 9.25 -14.47
N PHE A 224 1.20 9.06 -14.69
CA PHE A 224 2.10 10.10 -15.15
C PHE A 224 2.08 10.29 -16.67
N ALA A 225 1.56 9.30 -17.41
CA ALA A 225 1.32 9.37 -18.84
C ALA A 225 0.04 8.57 -19.22
N PRO A 226 -1.16 9.04 -18.81
CA PRO A 226 -2.43 8.34 -19.04
C PRO A 226 -2.69 7.93 -20.49
N GLU A 227 -2.21 8.74 -21.45
CA GLU A 227 -2.34 8.51 -22.88
C GLU A 227 -1.49 7.33 -23.40
N LEU A 228 -0.49 6.91 -22.63
CA LEU A 228 0.38 5.76 -22.90
C LEU A 228 -0.04 4.51 -22.09
N ALA A 229 -1.08 4.62 -21.28
CA ALA A 229 -1.56 3.53 -20.46
C ALA A 229 -2.16 2.40 -21.31
N PRO A 230 -1.85 1.12 -21.04
CA PRO A 230 -2.39 0.01 -21.79
C PRO A 230 -3.91 -0.10 -21.61
N ALA A 231 -4.61 -0.42 -22.70
CA ALA A 231 -6.07 -0.55 -22.70
C ALA A 231 -6.58 -1.62 -21.69
N ALA A 232 -5.75 -2.63 -21.38
CA ALA A 232 -6.06 -3.63 -20.37
C ALA A 232 -6.33 -3.05 -18.97
N LEU A 233 -5.81 -1.86 -18.65
CA LEU A 233 -6.08 -1.23 -17.36
C LEU A 233 -7.54 -0.80 -17.18
N ILE A 234 -8.29 -0.60 -18.28
CA ILE A 234 -9.72 -0.23 -18.22
C ILE A 234 -10.52 -1.29 -17.46
N THR A 235 -10.12 -2.57 -17.54
CA THR A 235 -10.81 -3.66 -16.84
C THR A 235 -10.29 -3.89 -15.42
N LEU A 236 -9.09 -3.38 -15.10
CA LEU A 236 -8.44 -3.54 -13.80
C LEU A 236 -8.71 -2.36 -12.86
N GLY A 237 -8.64 -1.12 -13.35
CA GLY A 237 -8.80 0.09 -12.56
C GLY A 237 -10.24 0.37 -12.19
N ILE A 238 -10.45 0.92 -10.98
CA ILE A 238 -11.75 1.43 -10.51
C ILE A 238 -11.53 2.70 -9.70
N GLU A 239 -12.55 3.53 -9.51
CA GLU A 239 -12.45 4.61 -8.53
C GLU A 239 -12.50 4.00 -7.11
N PRO A 240 -11.43 4.09 -6.31
CA PRO A 240 -11.38 3.47 -4.99
C PRO A 240 -12.41 4.10 -4.06
N ASP A 241 -13.13 3.24 -3.32
CA ASP A 241 -14.19 3.67 -2.41
C ASP A 241 -13.74 3.70 -0.94
N PHE A 242 -12.46 3.99 -0.70
CA PHE A 242 -11.82 4.06 0.62
C PHE A 242 -10.98 5.32 0.79
#